data_AF-A0A5E4QBR8-F1
#
_entry.id   AF-A0A5E4QBR8-F1
#
_cell.length_a   1.000
_cell.length_b   1.000
_cell.length_c   1.000
_cell.angle_alpha   90.00
_cell.angle_beta   90.00
_cell.angle_gamma   90.00
#
_symmetry.space_group_name_H-M   'P 1'
#
loop_
_entity.id
_entity.type
_entity.pdbx_description
1 polymer ?
#
loop_
_entity_poly.entity_id
_entity_poly.type
_entity_poly.pdbx_seq_one_letter_code
_entity_poly.pdbx_strand_id
1 'polypeptide(L)'
;MSNQKLNGNRQSTRCRLQHRYSKAFRNYIDSHLTMVIAIGFEGSANKLGIGIVRDGEILSNCRRTYITPPGEGFLPRETAEHHRENIHEVLKEALDQSSIKPEGIDVVCYTKGPGMGAPLNVCAIVARTCAKLWNKPILGVNHCIGRILF
;
A
#
# COMPACT_ATOMS: atom_id res chain seq x y z
N MET A 1 6.58 44.68 -4.84
CA MET A 1 6.18 43.80 -5.96
C MET A 1 7.01 42.53 -5.83
N SER A 2 6.51 41.51 -5.10
CA SER A 2 5.80 40.32 -5.63
C SER A 2 6.72 39.44 -6.51
N ASN A 3 6.93 38.14 -6.32
CA ASN A 3 6.19 37.11 -5.60
C ASN A 3 7.11 35.87 -5.43
N GLN A 4 7.12 35.27 -4.25
CA GLN A 4 7.53 33.87 -4.03
C GLN A 4 6.36 32.93 -4.39
N LYS A 5 6.62 31.78 -5.04
CA LYS A 5 5.70 30.63 -5.13
C LYS A 5 6.45 29.38 -4.64
N LEU A 6 6.21 28.95 -3.40
CA LEU A 6 5.26 27.90 -2.99
C LEU A 6 5.73 26.47 -3.34
N ASN A 7 6.53 25.88 -2.45
CA ASN A 7 6.83 24.45 -2.39
C ASN A 7 6.03 23.84 -1.22
N GLY A 8 5.14 22.89 -1.52
CA GLY A 8 4.05 22.42 -0.66
C GLY A 8 4.47 21.51 0.51
N ASN A 9 4.70 22.13 1.67
CA ASN A 9 4.23 21.77 3.02
C ASN A 9 3.37 20.48 3.19
N ARG A 10 3.97 19.29 3.33
CA ARG A 10 3.38 18.17 4.14
C ARG A 10 4.37 17.29 4.91
N GLN A 11 5.68 17.50 4.79
CA GLN A 11 6.66 16.96 5.74
C GLN A 11 6.86 17.86 6.98
N SER A 12 6.27 19.07 7.01
CA SER A 12 6.64 20.11 7.97
C SER A 12 5.92 20.03 9.32
N THR A 13 4.80 19.31 9.46
CA THR A 13 4.02 19.32 10.71
C THR A 13 4.60 18.41 11.78
N ARG A 14 5.10 17.21 11.42
CA ARG A 14 5.72 16.29 12.41
C ARG A 14 7.09 16.81 12.89
N CYS A 15 7.94 17.28 11.98
CA CYS A 15 9.29 17.74 12.33
C CYS A 15 9.32 19.08 13.09
N ARG A 16 8.42 20.04 12.81
CA ARG A 16 8.40 21.34 13.54
C ARG A 16 7.73 21.27 14.91
N LEU A 17 6.79 20.35 15.14
CA LEU A 17 6.15 20.18 16.44
C LEU A 17 7.03 19.33 17.38
N GLN A 18 7.86 18.42 16.86
CA GLN A 18 8.67 17.52 17.69
C GLN A 18 9.69 18.21 18.61
N HIS A 19 10.21 19.40 18.25
CA HIS A 19 11.20 20.11 19.07
C HIS A 19 10.65 21.08 20.12
N ARG A 20 9.34 21.40 20.11
CA ARG A 20 8.77 22.44 21.00
C ARG A 20 7.99 21.93 22.20
N TYR A 21 7.65 20.64 22.26
CA TYR A 21 6.81 20.10 23.34
C TYR A 21 7.58 19.22 24.32
N SER A 22 7.08 19.15 25.56
CA SER A 22 7.65 18.33 26.62
C SER A 22 7.53 16.83 26.29
N LYS A 23 8.43 16.01 26.85
CA LYS A 23 8.41 14.55 26.66
C LYS A 23 7.07 13.94 27.08
N ALA A 24 6.41 14.51 28.09
CA ALA A 24 5.09 14.11 28.55
C ALA A 24 3.99 14.34 27.50
N PHE A 25 4.03 15.47 26.77
CA PHE A 25 3.04 15.76 25.72
C PHE A 25 3.26 14.90 24.46
N ARG A 26 4.51 14.53 24.14
CA ARG A 26 4.81 13.55 23.09
C ARG A 26 4.23 12.16 23.44
N ASN A 27 4.45 11.70 24.66
CA ASN A 27 3.88 10.43 25.14
C ASN A 27 2.34 10.48 25.22
N TYR A 28 1.77 11.64 25.54
CA TYR A 28 0.32 11.85 25.49
C TYR A 28 -0.25 11.73 24.07
N ILE A 29 0.41 12.35 23.08
CA ILE A 29 0.04 12.23 21.66
C ILE A 29 0.20 10.80 21.16
N ASP A 30 1.34 10.14 21.43
CA ASP A 30 1.57 8.75 21.02
C ASP A 30 0.62 7.75 21.72
N SER A 31 0.10 8.08 22.91
CA SER A 31 -0.88 7.23 23.61
C SER A 31 -2.33 7.46 23.18
N HIS A 32 -2.64 8.59 22.49
CA HIS A 32 -4.01 8.98 22.13
C HIS A 32 -4.26 9.07 20.62
N LEU A 33 -3.21 9.06 19.78
CA LEU A 33 -3.32 8.85 18.34
C LEU A 33 -3.04 7.39 18.01
N THR A 34 -4.11 6.67 17.67
CA THR A 34 -3.98 5.33 17.09
C THR A 34 -3.32 5.44 15.72
N MET A 35 -2.10 4.92 15.61
CA MET A 35 -1.36 4.87 14.35
C MET A 35 -2.10 3.99 13.35
N VAL A 36 -2.35 4.47 12.13
CA VAL A 36 -3.13 3.74 11.13
C VAL A 36 -2.23 2.77 10.37
N ILE A 37 -2.64 1.51 10.32
CA ILE A 37 -1.96 0.45 9.58
C ILE A 37 -2.80 0.09 8.34
N ALA A 38 -2.24 0.36 7.16
CA ALA A 38 -2.84 0.04 5.88
C ALA A 38 -2.07 -1.08 5.18
N ILE A 39 -2.80 -2.02 4.57
CA ILE A 39 -2.25 -2.98 3.63
C ILE A 39 -2.66 -2.60 2.21
N GLY A 40 -1.73 -2.59 1.26
CA GLY A 40 -1.96 -2.22 -0.13
C GLY A 40 -1.71 -3.38 -1.08
N PHE A 41 -2.64 -3.61 -2.02
CA PHE A 41 -2.53 -4.61 -3.09
C PHE A 41 -2.38 -3.91 -4.45
N GLU A 42 -1.24 -4.13 -5.11
CA GLU A 42 -0.91 -3.58 -6.43
C GLU A 42 -0.74 -4.71 -7.45
N GLY A 43 -1.40 -4.57 -8.60
CA GLY A 43 -1.37 -5.54 -9.69
C GLY A 43 -1.94 -4.98 -10.99
N SER A 44 -1.66 -3.70 -11.27
CA SER A 44 -2.16 -3.02 -12.48
C SER A 44 -1.48 -3.48 -13.77
N ALA A 45 -0.27 -4.04 -13.67
CA ALA A 45 0.59 -4.39 -14.80
C ALA A 45 1.24 -5.77 -14.61
N ASN A 46 2.48 -5.97 -15.04
CA ASN A 46 3.21 -7.24 -14.90
C ASN A 46 3.82 -7.46 -13.50
N LYS A 47 3.72 -6.48 -12.60
CA LYS A 47 4.24 -6.54 -11.24
C LYS A 47 3.09 -6.72 -10.26
N LEU A 48 3.19 -7.75 -9.44
CA LEU A 48 2.35 -7.98 -8.29
C LEU A 48 3.10 -7.49 -7.05
N GLY A 49 2.45 -6.67 -6.23
CA GLY A 49 3.02 -6.15 -4.99
C GLY A 49 2.01 -6.10 -3.86
N ILE A 50 2.48 -6.41 -2.65
CA ILE A 50 1.72 -6.20 -1.42
C ILE A 50 2.63 -5.50 -0.42
N GLY A 51 2.16 -4.38 0.12
CA GLY A 51 2.90 -3.59 1.09
C GLY A 51 2.06 -3.26 2.31
N ILE A 52 2.71 -3.09 3.46
CA ILE A 52 2.09 -2.67 4.71
C ILE A 52 2.77 -1.39 5.17
N VAL A 53 1.97 -0.38 5.47
CA VAL A 53 2.42 0.95 5.89
C VAL A 53 1.76 1.31 7.21
N ARG A 54 2.52 1.88 8.14
CA ARG A 54 2.04 2.44 9.40
C ARG A 54 2.38 3.93 9.45
N ASP A 55 1.38 4.80 9.31
CA ASP A 55 1.55 6.27 9.34
C ASP A 55 2.78 6.81 8.58
N GLY A 56 2.93 6.34 7.34
CA GLY A 56 4.01 6.75 6.44
C GLY A 56 5.32 5.95 6.58
N GLU A 57 5.42 5.04 7.55
CA GLU A 57 6.52 4.09 7.65
C GLU A 57 6.19 2.80 6.87
N ILE A 58 7.07 2.38 5.97
CA ILE A 58 6.92 1.14 5.20
C ILE A 58 7.42 -0.02 6.07
N LEU A 59 6.52 -0.89 6.51
CA LEU A 59 6.84 -2.09 7.30
C LEU A 59 7.19 -3.28 6.40
N SER A 60 6.54 -3.40 5.25
CA SER A 60 6.85 -4.41 4.24
C SER A 60 6.49 -3.94 2.84
N ASN A 61 7.19 -4.47 1.83
CA ASN A 61 6.95 -4.16 0.42
C ASN A 61 7.40 -5.35 -0.46
N CYS A 62 6.62 -6.43 -0.41
CA CYS A 62 6.91 -7.66 -1.13
C CYS A 62 6.42 -7.55 -2.57
N ARG A 63 7.22 -8.04 -3.52
CA ARG A 63 6.89 -7.98 -4.96
C ARG A 63 7.31 -9.22 -5.71
N ARG A 64 6.57 -9.52 -6.78
CA ARG A 64 6.91 -10.49 -7.82
C ARG A 64 6.68 -9.86 -9.19
N THR A 65 7.59 -10.14 -10.11
CA THR A 65 7.55 -9.58 -11.46
C THR A 65 7.40 -10.72 -12.45
N TYR A 66 6.37 -10.65 -13.28
CA TYR A 66 6.24 -11.51 -14.44
C TYR A 66 7.23 -11.05 -15.52
N ILE A 67 8.12 -11.95 -15.92
CA ILE A 67 9.16 -11.73 -16.93
C ILE A 67 8.85 -12.63 -18.12
N THR A 68 8.64 -12.02 -19.28
CA THR A 68 8.40 -12.72 -20.54
C THR A 68 9.72 -13.11 -21.22
N PRO A 69 9.68 -14.08 -22.15
CA PRO A 69 10.82 -14.36 -23.02
C PRO A 69 11.32 -13.12 -23.78
N PRO A 70 12.60 -13.07 -24.15
CA PRO A 70 13.14 -11.95 -24.91
C PRO A 70 12.37 -11.73 -26.23
N GLY A 71 11.89 -10.50 -26.44
CA GLY A 71 11.14 -10.12 -27.63
C GLY A 71 9.62 -10.19 -27.50
N GLU A 72 9.09 -10.66 -26.38
CA GLU A 72 7.65 -10.79 -26.14
C GLU A 72 7.14 -9.77 -25.10
N GLY A 73 5.94 -9.24 -25.34
CA GLY A 73 5.22 -8.41 -24.37
C GLY A 73 4.39 -9.26 -23.41
N PHE A 74 4.12 -8.75 -22.21
CA PHE A 74 3.29 -9.46 -21.25
C PHE A 74 1.81 -9.45 -21.67
N LEU A 75 1.21 -10.62 -21.86
CA LEU A 75 -0.21 -10.74 -22.18
C LEU A 75 -1.05 -10.61 -20.90
N PRO A 76 -2.25 -9.99 -20.97
CA PRO A 76 -3.11 -9.84 -19.80
C PRO A 76 -3.50 -11.16 -19.14
N ARG A 77 -3.68 -12.22 -19.95
CA ARG A 77 -4.05 -13.56 -19.46
C ARG A 77 -2.94 -14.17 -18.60
N GLU A 78 -1.73 -14.26 -19.16
CA GLU A 78 -0.57 -14.88 -18.51
C GLU A 78 -0.17 -14.09 -17.27
N THR A 79 -0.21 -12.77 -17.35
CA THR A 79 0.03 -11.91 -16.19
C THR A 79 -0.96 -12.20 -15.06
N ALA A 80 -2.25 -12.38 -15.39
CA ALA A 80 -3.26 -12.69 -14.40
C ALA A 80 -3.11 -14.12 -13.83
N GLU A 81 -2.59 -15.07 -14.59
CA GLU A 81 -2.24 -16.41 -14.12
C GLU A 81 -1.06 -16.31 -13.12
N HIS A 82 0.02 -15.63 -13.49
CA HIS A 82 1.14 -15.34 -12.59
C HIS A 82 0.68 -14.69 -11.28
N HIS A 83 -0.21 -13.69 -11.34
CA HIS A 83 -0.72 -13.04 -10.13
C HIS A 83 -1.52 -14.01 -9.24
N ARG A 84 -2.36 -14.88 -9.83
CA ARG A 84 -3.14 -15.88 -9.06
C ARG A 84 -2.24 -16.86 -8.33
N GLU A 85 -1.17 -17.30 -8.97
CA GLU A 85 -0.20 -18.25 -8.44
C GLU A 85 0.71 -17.65 -7.36
N ASN A 86 0.91 -16.34 -7.34
CA ASN A 86 1.89 -15.71 -6.44
C ASN A 86 1.25 -14.87 -5.32
N ILE A 87 -0.01 -14.42 -5.47
CA ILE A 87 -0.62 -13.44 -4.55
C ILE A 87 -0.73 -13.90 -3.10
N HIS A 88 -0.94 -15.21 -2.89
CA HIS A 88 -1.04 -15.77 -1.56
C HIS A 88 0.32 -15.84 -0.86
N GLU A 89 1.37 -16.22 -1.58
CA GLU A 89 2.75 -16.21 -1.07
C GLU A 89 3.21 -14.78 -0.75
N VAL A 90 2.99 -13.84 -1.66
CA VAL A 90 3.37 -12.43 -1.47
C VAL A 90 2.60 -11.81 -0.30
N LEU A 91 1.33 -12.19 -0.08
CA LEU A 91 0.55 -11.72 1.06
C LEU A 91 1.13 -12.24 2.37
N LYS A 92 1.46 -13.53 2.41
CA LYS A 92 2.08 -14.16 3.58
C LYS A 92 3.43 -13.50 3.89
N GLU A 93 4.27 -13.31 2.88
CA GLU A 93 5.55 -12.60 3.02
C GLU A 93 5.38 -11.19 3.57
N ALA A 94 4.38 -10.43 3.08
CA ALA A 94 4.14 -9.07 3.53
C ALA A 94 3.75 -9.03 5.02
N LEU A 95 2.88 -9.95 5.46
CA LEU A 95 2.49 -10.09 6.87
C LEU A 95 3.69 -10.53 7.73
N ASP A 96 4.42 -11.55 7.29
CA ASP A 96 5.59 -12.08 8.00
C ASP A 96 6.69 -11.01 8.16
N GLN A 97 7.03 -10.28 7.08
CA GLN A 97 8.03 -9.20 7.12
C GLN A 97 7.61 -8.01 8.00
N SER A 98 6.34 -7.64 7.97
CA SER A 98 5.82 -6.54 8.80
C SER A 98 5.66 -6.91 10.27
N SER A 99 5.65 -8.22 10.60
CA SER A 99 5.28 -8.75 11.92
C SER A 99 3.88 -8.31 12.40
N ILE A 100 2.98 -7.98 11.46
CA ILE A 100 1.60 -7.56 11.76
C ILE A 100 0.66 -8.73 11.55
N LYS A 101 -0.19 -8.97 12.55
CA LYS A 101 -1.29 -9.91 12.43
C LYS A 101 -2.48 -9.24 11.71
N PRO A 102 -3.31 -9.99 10.97
CA PRO A 102 -4.48 -9.44 10.27
C PRO A 102 -5.41 -8.56 11.12
N GLU A 103 -5.53 -8.86 12.42
CA GLU A 103 -6.38 -8.11 13.34
C GLU A 103 -5.87 -6.67 13.55
N GLY A 104 -4.57 -6.46 13.42
CA GLY A 104 -3.91 -5.16 13.54
C GLY A 104 -3.91 -4.31 12.27
N ILE A 105 -4.49 -4.80 11.17
CA ILE A 105 -4.71 -3.99 9.97
C ILE A 105 -5.97 -3.15 10.17
N ASP A 106 -5.91 -1.86 9.89
CA ASP A 106 -7.06 -0.96 10.02
C ASP A 106 -7.83 -0.82 8.72
N VAL A 107 -7.15 -0.87 7.58
CA VAL A 107 -7.75 -0.70 6.25
C VAL A 107 -7.05 -1.53 5.19
N VAL A 108 -7.85 -2.11 4.30
CA VAL A 108 -7.37 -2.82 3.10
C VAL A 108 -7.48 -1.91 1.89
N CYS A 109 -6.38 -1.68 1.20
CA CYS A 109 -6.30 -0.83 0.02
C CYS A 109 -5.97 -1.70 -1.21
N TYR A 110 -6.57 -1.41 -2.36
CA TYR A 110 -6.21 -2.09 -3.60
C TYR A 110 -6.28 -1.14 -4.78
N THR A 111 -5.50 -1.43 -5.82
CA THR A 111 -5.52 -0.62 -7.03
C THR A 111 -6.80 -0.89 -7.83
N LYS A 112 -7.65 0.14 -7.93
CA LYS A 112 -8.88 0.11 -8.72
C LYS A 112 -8.61 0.37 -10.20
N GLY A 113 -7.50 1.04 -10.53
CA GLY A 113 -7.05 1.32 -11.88
C GLY A 113 -6.35 2.68 -12.00
N PRO A 114 -5.91 3.09 -13.20
CA PRO A 114 -5.95 2.32 -14.46
C PRO A 114 -4.97 1.13 -14.46
N GLY A 115 -5.16 0.18 -15.39
CA GLY A 115 -4.31 -1.00 -15.53
C GLY A 115 -4.95 -2.07 -16.43
N MET A 116 -4.27 -3.23 -16.56
CA MET A 116 -4.79 -4.39 -17.28
C MET A 116 -5.96 -5.02 -16.51
N GLY A 117 -7.09 -5.22 -17.19
CA GLY A 117 -8.33 -5.66 -16.54
C GLY A 117 -8.24 -7.01 -15.82
N ALA A 118 -7.62 -8.01 -16.45
CA ALA A 118 -7.51 -9.35 -15.86
C ALA A 118 -6.62 -9.37 -14.59
N PRO A 119 -5.39 -8.82 -14.58
CA PRO A 119 -4.57 -8.70 -13.37
C PRO A 119 -5.23 -7.86 -12.26
N LEU A 120 -5.84 -6.72 -12.60
CA LEU A 120 -6.56 -5.88 -11.63
C LEU A 120 -7.66 -6.65 -10.90
N ASN A 121 -8.42 -7.47 -11.63
CA ASN A 121 -9.48 -8.27 -11.04
C ASN A 121 -8.95 -9.29 -10.02
N VAL A 122 -7.78 -9.90 -10.27
CA VAL A 122 -7.16 -10.84 -9.32
C VAL A 122 -6.88 -10.15 -7.99
N CYS A 123 -6.17 -9.02 -8.01
CA CYS A 123 -5.87 -8.26 -6.80
C CYS A 123 -7.13 -7.75 -6.12
N ALA A 124 -8.11 -7.25 -6.88
CA ALA A 124 -9.35 -6.73 -6.32
C ALA A 124 -10.20 -7.82 -5.64
N ILE A 125 -10.22 -9.04 -6.18
CA ILE A 125 -10.90 -10.18 -5.54
C ILE A 125 -10.22 -10.54 -4.24
N VAL A 126 -8.89 -10.70 -4.23
CA VAL A 126 -8.15 -11.06 -3.02
C VAL A 126 -8.28 -9.99 -1.94
N ALA A 127 -8.12 -8.71 -2.30
CA ALA A 127 -8.29 -7.60 -1.36
C ALA A 127 -9.70 -7.57 -0.75
N ARG A 128 -10.76 -7.76 -1.55
CA ARG A 128 -12.15 -7.86 -1.05
C ARG A 128 -12.33 -9.05 -0.11
N THR A 129 -11.75 -10.20 -0.45
CA THR A 129 -11.80 -11.39 0.40
C THR A 129 -11.11 -11.14 1.73
N CYS A 130 -9.90 -10.58 1.73
CA CYS A 130 -9.18 -10.19 2.94
C CYS A 130 -9.97 -9.20 3.80
N ALA A 131 -10.49 -8.12 3.19
CA ALA A 131 -11.30 -7.14 3.90
C ALA A 131 -12.52 -7.76 4.57
N LYS A 132 -13.21 -8.68 3.86
CA LYS A 132 -14.37 -9.38 4.40
C LYS A 132 -14.00 -10.37 5.51
N LEU A 133 -12.93 -11.14 5.33
CA LEU A 133 -12.46 -12.12 6.33
C LEU A 133 -11.98 -11.44 7.61
N TRP A 134 -11.29 -10.31 7.50
CA TRP A 134 -10.75 -9.56 8.64
C TRP A 134 -11.73 -8.53 9.21
N ASN A 135 -12.92 -8.41 8.61
CA ASN A 135 -13.93 -7.41 8.92
C ASN A 135 -13.35 -5.98 8.95
N LYS A 136 -12.61 -5.62 7.91
CA LYS A 136 -11.94 -4.32 7.77
C LYS A 136 -12.53 -3.50 6.61
N PRO A 137 -12.55 -2.17 6.70
CA PRO A 137 -12.91 -1.31 5.58
C PRO A 137 -11.96 -1.54 4.40
N ILE A 138 -12.50 -1.35 3.19
CA ILE A 138 -11.74 -1.47 1.93
C ILE A 138 -11.77 -0.17 1.13
N LEU A 139 -10.62 0.22 0.59
CA LEU A 139 -10.45 1.43 -0.22
C LEU A 139 -9.85 1.11 -1.59
N GLY A 140 -10.53 1.55 -2.65
CA GLY A 140 -10.00 1.50 -4.01
C GLY A 140 -9.13 2.71 -4.30
N VAL A 141 -7.86 2.48 -4.66
CA VAL A 141 -6.85 3.51 -4.92
C VAL A 141 -6.61 3.66 -6.42
N ASN A 142 -6.38 4.89 -6.87
CA ASN A 142 -5.95 5.14 -8.24
C ASN A 142 -4.43 4.90 -8.37
N HIS A 143 -4.03 4.11 -9.36
CA HIS A 143 -2.62 3.74 -9.60
C HIS A 143 -1.68 4.94 -9.74
N CYS A 144 -2.11 5.95 -10.50
CA CYS A 144 -1.29 7.14 -10.75
C CYS A 144 -1.11 7.97 -9.48
N ILE A 145 -2.17 8.10 -8.67
CA ILE A 145 -2.11 8.79 -7.38
C ILE A 145 -1.21 8.01 -6.40
N GLY A 146 -1.30 6.67 -6.40
CA GLY A 146 -0.44 5.81 -5.60
C GLY A 146 1.04 6.09 -5.85
N ARG A 147 1.46 6.24 -7.10
CA ARG A 147 2.86 6.56 -7.46
C ARG A 147 3.34 7.96 -7.04
N ILE A 148 2.43 8.90 -6.80
CA ILE A 148 2.79 10.26 -6.37
C ILE A 148 2.95 10.30 -4.84
N LEU A 149 2.17 9.47 -4.13
CA LEU A 149 2.09 9.49 -2.67
C LEU A 149 3.03 8.49 -1.99
N PHE A 150 3.50 7.45 -2.70
CA PHE A 150 4.31 6.35 -2.16
C PHE A 150 5.60 6.12 -2.94
#